data_AF-A0A7C5PMU6-F1
#
_entry.id   AF-A0A7C5PMU6-F1
#
_cell.length_a   1.000
_cell.length_b   1.000
_cell.length_c   1.000
_cell.angle_alpha   90.00
_cell.angle_beta   90.00
_cell.angle_gamma   90.00
#
_symmetry.space_group_name_H-M   'P 1'
#
loop_
_entity.id
_entity.type
_entity.pdbx_description
1 polymer ?
#
loop_
_entity_poly.entity_id
_entity_poly.type
_entity_poly.pdbx_seq_one_letter_code
_entity_poly.pdbx_strand_id
1 'polypeptide(L)'
;MIYKRVFILFFIFTLMVLCLFSQEFEKETLQAIAGTPWAWGYNWYGQLGNGQFGYSNIPVQVLNLSNVVAIAGGEEHSLALKSDGT
;
A
#
# COMPACT_ATOMS: atom_id res chain seq x y z
N MET A 1 9.31 17.07 -49.48
CA MET A 1 8.24 16.99 -48.45
C MET A 1 8.16 15.65 -47.70
N ILE A 2 8.88 14.60 -48.13
CA ILE A 2 8.82 13.24 -47.55
C ILE A 2 9.62 13.11 -46.23
N TYR A 3 10.79 13.74 -46.12
CA TYR A 3 11.64 13.67 -44.92
C TYR A 3 10.99 14.25 -43.65
N LYS A 4 10.16 15.30 -43.77
CA LYS A 4 9.41 15.86 -42.64
C LYS A 4 8.38 14.89 -42.07
N ARG A 5 7.76 14.05 -42.92
CA ARG A 5 6.74 13.07 -42.48
C ARG A 5 7.37 11.83 -41.84
N VAL A 6 8.50 11.37 -42.36
CA VAL A 6 9.25 10.24 -41.80
C VAL A 6 9.87 10.60 -40.44
N PHE A 7 10.37 11.84 -40.28
CA PHE A 7 10.93 12.31 -39.01
C PHE A 7 9.87 12.41 -37.89
N ILE A 8 8.66 12.88 -38.22
CA ILE A 8 7.54 12.95 -37.26
C ILE A 8 7.12 11.55 -36.78
N LEU A 9 7.02 10.59 -37.70
CA LEU A 9 6.69 9.20 -37.37
C LEU A 9 7.76 8.54 -36.48
N PHE A 10 9.04 8.79 -36.76
CA PHE A 10 10.14 8.28 -35.94
C PHE A 10 10.13 8.90 -34.54
N PHE A 11 9.90 10.21 -34.45
CA PHE A 11 9.83 10.92 -33.18
C PHE A 11 8.64 10.48 -32.32
N ILE A 12 7.46 10.27 -32.93
CA ILE A 12 6.27 9.74 -32.24
C ILE A 12 6.49 8.30 -31.78
N PHE A 13 7.14 7.46 -32.59
CA PHE A 13 7.44 6.08 -32.21
C PHE A 13 8.41 6.03 -31.01
N THR A 14 9.45 6.86 -31.02
CA THR A 14 10.36 6.99 -29.87
C THR A 14 9.65 7.53 -28.63
N LEU A 15 8.76 8.54 -28.77
CA LEU A 15 7.98 9.08 -27.66
C LEU A 15 7.01 8.05 -27.07
N MET A 16 6.41 7.21 -27.93
CA MET A 16 5.48 6.17 -27.52
C MET A 16 6.19 5.04 -26.77
N VAL A 17 7.37 4.62 -27.24
CA VAL A 17 8.21 3.62 -26.55
C VAL A 17 8.72 4.17 -25.21
N LEU A 18 9.05 5.47 -25.13
CA LEU A 18 9.42 6.12 -23.87
C LEU A 18 8.24 6.19 -22.89
N CYS A 19 7.02 6.45 -23.40
CA CYS A 19 5.79 6.50 -22.63
C CYS A 19 5.40 5.12 -22.07
N LEU A 20 5.49 4.08 -22.90
CA LEU A 20 5.29 2.68 -22.47
C LEU A 20 6.31 2.29 -21.40
N PHE A 21 7.59 2.60 -21.60
CA PHE A 21 8.63 2.32 -20.60
C PHE A 21 8.41 3.07 -19.28
N SER A 22 7.84 4.28 -19.32
CA SER A 22 7.44 5.00 -18.10
C SER A 22 6.22 4.39 -17.41
N GLN A 23 5.25 3.86 -18.17
CA GLN A 23 4.04 3.24 -17.63
C GLN A 23 4.30 1.86 -17.00
N GLU A 24 5.28 1.10 -17.50
CA GLU A 24 5.69 -0.14 -16.88
C GLU A 24 6.39 0.09 -15.52
N PHE A 25 7.18 1.17 -15.38
CA PHE A 25 7.92 1.47 -14.15
C PHE A 25 7.03 1.87 -12.97
N GLU A 26 5.88 2.50 -13.23
CA GLU A 26 4.90 2.87 -12.19
C GLU A 26 4.12 1.65 -11.65
N LYS A 27 3.94 0.60 -12.46
CA LYS A 27 3.18 -0.60 -12.07
C LYS A 27 3.95 -1.56 -11.16
N GLU A 28 5.28 -1.58 -11.24
CA GLU A 28 6.10 -2.47 -10.40
C GLU A 28 6.20 -1.99 -8.94
N THR A 29 5.95 -0.69 -8.68
CA THR A 29 5.82 -0.15 -7.31
C THR A 29 4.43 -0.32 -6.69
N LEU A 30 3.42 -0.76 -7.45
CA LEU A 30 2.06 -1.04 -6.96
C LEU A 30 1.89 -2.43 -6.34
N GLN A 31 2.99 -3.05 -5.91
CA GLN A 31 2.99 -3.99 -4.79
C GLN A 31 3.67 -3.36 -3.58
N ALA A 32 3.38 -2.10 -3.29
CA ALA A 32 3.48 -1.62 -1.91
C ALA A 32 2.71 -2.64 -1.07
N ILE A 33 3.47 -3.52 -0.42
CA ILE A 33 3.00 -4.67 0.33
C ILE A 33 1.77 -4.22 1.08
N ALA A 34 0.60 -4.78 0.75
CA ALA A 34 -0.57 -4.66 1.60
C ALA A 34 -0.19 -5.32 2.92
N GLY A 35 0.41 -4.51 3.80
CA GLY A 35 1.03 -4.97 5.02
C GLY A 35 -0.09 -5.32 5.97
N THR A 36 -0.20 -6.59 6.32
CA THR A 36 -1.08 -6.98 7.41
C THR A 36 -0.53 -6.32 8.69
N PRO A 37 -1.34 -5.57 9.44
CA PRO A 37 -0.86 -4.91 10.64
C PRO A 37 -0.59 -5.91 11.76
N TRP A 38 0.42 -5.60 12.57
CA TRP A 38 0.80 -6.36 13.76
C TRP A 38 0.74 -5.44 14.97
N ALA A 39 0.33 -5.97 16.11
CA ALA A 39 0.24 -5.26 17.36
C ALA A 39 0.88 -6.07 18.50
N TRP A 40 1.36 -5.42 19.56
CA TRP A 40 1.84 -6.06 20.78
C TRP A 40 1.58 -5.14 21.98
N GLY A 41 1.66 -5.67 23.19
CA GLY A 41 1.51 -4.93 24.43
C GLY A 41 0.20 -5.23 25.17
N TYR A 42 -0.31 -4.21 25.87
CA TYR A 42 -1.53 -4.29 26.68
C TYR A 42 -2.76 -4.55 25.80
N ASN A 43 -3.56 -5.56 26.18
CA ASN A 43 -4.70 -6.03 25.39
C ASN A 43 -5.94 -6.33 26.28
N TRP A 44 -6.10 -5.65 27.41
CA TRP A 44 -7.20 -5.94 28.34
C TRP A 44 -8.58 -5.67 27.76
N TYR A 45 -8.68 -4.77 26.78
CA TYR A 45 -9.93 -4.43 26.10
C TYR A 45 -9.94 -4.88 24.62
N GLY A 46 -8.98 -5.69 24.18
CA GLY A 46 -8.93 -6.20 22.80
C GLY A 46 -8.21 -5.27 21.81
N GLN A 47 -7.37 -4.35 22.30
CA GLN A 47 -6.62 -3.37 21.49
C GLN A 47 -5.73 -3.98 20.41
N LEU A 48 -5.31 -5.24 20.56
CA LEU A 48 -4.48 -5.93 19.58
C LEU A 48 -5.30 -6.45 18.38
N GLY A 49 -6.64 -6.46 18.46
CA GLY A 49 -7.50 -6.84 17.34
C GLY A 49 -7.29 -8.28 16.84
N ASN A 50 -6.76 -9.16 17.68
CA ASN A 50 -6.51 -10.58 17.35
C ASN A 50 -7.59 -11.53 17.90
N GLY A 51 -8.70 -10.99 18.41
CA GLY A 51 -9.79 -11.76 19.03
C GLY A 51 -9.45 -12.39 20.38
N GLN A 52 -8.29 -12.07 20.95
CA GLN A 52 -7.87 -12.49 22.29
C GLN A 52 -7.85 -11.29 23.23
N PHE A 53 -7.89 -11.56 24.53
CA PHE A 53 -7.66 -10.57 25.58
C PHE A 53 -6.38 -10.93 26.35
N GLY A 54 -5.71 -9.93 26.90
CA GLY A 54 -4.52 -10.11 27.72
C GLY A 54 -3.20 -9.80 27.02
N TYR A 55 -2.22 -9.39 27.82
CA TYR A 55 -0.95 -8.84 27.36
C TYR A 55 -0.18 -9.79 26.43
N SER A 56 0.34 -9.26 25.32
CA SER A 56 1.26 -9.96 24.44
C SER A 56 2.62 -9.27 24.42
N ASN A 57 3.68 -9.99 24.77
CA ASN A 57 5.06 -9.54 24.62
C ASN A 57 5.65 -9.82 23.22
N ILE A 58 4.88 -10.45 22.33
CA ILE A 58 5.27 -10.74 20.96
C ILE A 58 4.30 -10.05 19.98
N PRO A 59 4.78 -9.65 18.78
CA PRO A 59 3.90 -9.17 17.73
C PRO A 59 2.85 -10.23 17.39
N VAL A 60 1.59 -9.86 17.49
CA VAL A 60 0.45 -10.67 17.04
C VAL A 60 -0.18 -10.00 15.83
N GLN A 61 -0.62 -10.83 14.88
CA GLN A 61 -1.29 -10.36 13.69
C GLN A 61 -2.71 -9.87 14.03
N VAL A 62 -3.06 -8.68 13.54
CA VAL A 62 -4.42 -8.16 13.63
C VAL A 62 -5.29 -8.92 12.62
N LEU A 63 -6.42 -9.45 13.07
CA LEU A 63 -7.29 -10.26 12.22
C LEU A 63 -8.21 -9.37 11.37
N ASN A 64 -8.54 -9.87 10.17
CA ASN A 64 -9.51 -9.25 9.25
C ASN A 64 -9.21 -7.80 8.86
N LEU A 65 -7.95 -7.37 8.95
CA LEU A 65 -7.53 -6.02 8.64
C LEU A 65 -6.53 -6.03 7.48
N SER A 66 -6.93 -5.42 6.35
CA SER A 66 -6.13 -5.31 5.13
C SER A 66 -6.21 -3.90 4.58
N ASN A 67 -5.25 -3.55 3.73
CA ASN A 67 -5.16 -2.24 3.08
C ASN A 67 -5.10 -1.07 4.07
N VAL A 68 -4.42 -1.24 5.21
CA VAL A 68 -4.26 -0.19 6.22
C VAL A 68 -3.18 0.79 5.77
N VAL A 69 -3.51 2.08 5.78
CA VAL A 69 -2.60 3.19 5.40
C VAL A 69 -2.13 4.00 6.60
N ALA A 70 -2.83 3.95 7.74
CA ALA A 70 -2.40 4.56 8.99
C ALA A 70 -2.93 3.79 10.21
N ILE A 71 -2.19 3.86 11.32
CA ILE A 71 -2.57 3.27 12.62
C ILE A 71 -2.36 4.30 13.73
N ALA A 72 -3.22 4.29 14.75
CA ALA A 72 -3.10 5.12 15.94
C ALA A 72 -3.49 4.31 17.19
N GLY A 73 -2.74 4.47 18.28
CA GLY A 73 -3.01 3.84 19.57
C GLY A 73 -3.41 4.89 20.61
N GLY A 74 -4.48 4.61 21.35
CA GLY A 74 -4.86 5.29 22.59
C GLY A 74 -4.54 4.43 23.82
N GLU A 75 -4.84 4.93 25.02
CA GLU A 75 -4.55 4.23 26.28
C GLU A 75 -5.26 2.87 26.37
N GLU A 76 -6.50 2.80 25.90
CA GLU A 76 -7.33 1.60 25.96
C GLU A 76 -7.94 1.18 24.61
N HIS A 77 -7.55 1.81 23.50
CA HIS A 77 -8.10 1.50 22.18
C HIS A 77 -7.05 1.64 21.07
N SER A 78 -7.32 0.99 19.93
CA SER A 78 -6.51 1.10 18.70
C SER A 78 -7.41 1.48 17.53
N LEU A 79 -6.90 2.31 16.64
CA LEU A 79 -7.55 2.76 15.42
C LEU A 79 -6.67 2.41 14.22
N ALA A 80 -7.31 2.05 13.12
CA ALA A 80 -6.65 1.81 11.85
C ALA A 80 -7.47 2.47 10.75
N LEU A 81 -6.79 3.17 9.86
CA LEU A 81 -7.36 3.79 8.67
C LEU A 81 -7.01 2.93 7.46
N LYS A 82 -8.02 2.48 6.75
CA LYS A 82 -7.93 1.73 5.50
C LYS A 82 -7.76 2.67 4.32
N SER A 83 -7.22 2.16 3.22
CA SER A 83 -6.97 2.91 1.99
C SER A 83 -8.25 3.42 1.32
N ASP A 84 -9.40 2.82 1.65
CA ASP A 84 -10.72 3.27 1.21
C ASP A 84 -11.30 4.40 2.10
N GLY A 85 -10.55 4.84 3.12
CA GLY A 85 -10.95 5.91 4.04
C GLY A 85 -11.78 5.46 5.24
N THR A 86 -11.90 4.15 5.48
CA THR A 86 -12.62 3.57 6.63
C THR A 86 -11.73 3.18 7.80
#